data_AF-A0A350QFV4-F1
#
_entry.id   AF-A0A350QFV4-F1
#
_cell.length_a   1.000
_cell.length_b   1.000
_cell.length_c   1.000
_cell.angle_alpha   90.00
_cell.angle_beta   90.00
_cell.angle_gamma   90.00
#
_symmetry.space_group_name_H-M   'P 1'
#
loop_
_entity.id
_entity.type
_entity.pdbx_description
1 polymer ?
#
loop_
_entity_poly.entity_id
_entity_poly.type
_entity_poly.pdbx_seq_one_letter_code
_entity_poly.pdbx_strand_id
1 'polypeptide(L)'
;MTGLLGNWPEWCAVAIEMLGIGIITIIAVYSLLHGIIRLAKGDSPRSIQQEIRQRLGRGILLGLEFLIAADIIHTVAVELTFSTVGVLALVVLIRTFLSFTLEVELTGKWPWQLRRSETPE
;
A
#
# COMPACT_ATOMS: atom_id res chain seq x y z
N MET A 1 -20.66 1.28 -31.28
CA MET A 1 -19.63 2.27 -30.89
C MET A 1 -19.67 2.60 -29.38
N THR A 2 -20.24 1.74 -28.53
CA THR A 2 -20.31 1.92 -27.06
C THR A 2 -19.37 1.02 -26.26
N GLY A 3 -18.72 0.03 -26.88
CA GLY A 3 -17.81 -0.91 -26.20
C GLY A 3 -16.39 -0.38 -25.93
N LEU A 4 -15.98 0.75 -26.54
CA LEU A 4 -14.63 1.32 -26.33
C LEU A 4 -14.61 2.40 -25.24
N LEU A 5 -15.76 3.03 -24.95
CA LEU A 5 -15.94 4.02 -23.89
C LEU A 5 -16.51 3.41 -22.59
N GLY A 6 -16.89 2.13 -22.59
CA GLY A 6 -17.44 1.46 -21.39
C GLY A 6 -16.39 1.03 -20.37
N ASN A 7 -15.17 0.71 -20.82
CA ASN A 7 -14.20 -0.04 -20.01
C ASN A 7 -12.95 0.77 -19.65
N TRP A 8 -12.83 2.03 -20.11
CA TRP A 8 -11.65 2.86 -19.82
C TRP A 8 -11.36 3.03 -18.31
N PRO A 9 -12.36 3.09 -17.39
CA PRO A 9 -12.07 3.20 -15.97
C PRO A 9 -11.38 1.94 -15.44
N GLU A 10 -11.78 0.76 -15.92
CA GLU A 10 -11.23 -0.54 -15.50
C GLU A 10 -9.76 -0.66 -15.91
N TRP A 11 -9.42 -0.27 -17.14
CA TRP A 11 -8.03 -0.26 -17.60
C TRP A 11 -7.16 0.72 -16.80
N CYS A 12 -7.70 1.89 -16.44
CA CYS A 12 -7.00 2.85 -15.59
C CYS A 12 -6.78 2.30 -14.17
N ALA A 13 -7.80 1.68 -13.58
CA ALA A 13 -7.71 1.08 -12.25
C ALA A 13 -6.63 -0.01 -12.21
N VAL A 14 -6.67 -0.94 -13.16
CA VAL A 14 -5.69 -2.04 -13.25
C VAL A 14 -4.27 -1.50 -13.48
N ALA A 15 -4.10 -0.48 -14.33
CA ALA A 15 -2.78 0.11 -14.55
C ALA A 15 -2.21 0.74 -13.28
N ILE A 16 -3.04 1.46 -12.52
CA ILE A 16 -2.64 2.11 -11.26
C ILE A 16 -2.38 1.07 -10.17
N GLU A 17 -3.21 0.03 -10.09
CA GLU A 17 -3.02 -1.09 -9.16
C GLU A 17 -1.69 -1.80 -9.43
N MET A 18 -1.42 -2.16 -10.69
CA MET A 18 -0.17 -2.80 -11.09
C MET A 18 1.04 -1.92 -10.79
N LEU A 19 0.91 -0.60 -10.92
CA LEU A 19 1.95 0.35 -10.57
C LEU A 19 2.20 0.37 -9.05
N GLY A 20 1.15 0.41 -8.23
CA GLY A 20 1.25 0.34 -6.78
C GLY A 20 1.91 -0.97 -6.30
N ILE A 21 1.42 -2.11 -6.78
CA ILE A 21 1.98 -3.44 -6.48
C ILE A 21 3.44 -3.52 -6.96
N GLY A 22 3.71 -3.00 -8.16
CA GLY A 22 5.04 -2.96 -8.76
C GLY A 22 6.04 -2.18 -7.90
N ILE A 23 5.67 -0.98 -7.44
CA ILE A 23 6.52 -0.16 -6.56
C ILE A 23 6.85 -0.90 -5.25
N ILE A 24 5.83 -1.46 -4.59
CA ILE A 24 6.01 -2.21 -3.34
C ILE A 24 6.98 -3.38 -3.56
N THR A 25 6.73 -4.15 -4.62
CA THR A 25 7.52 -5.35 -4.96
C THR A 25 8.97 -4.98 -5.27
N ILE A 26 9.19 -3.97 -6.11
CA ILE A 26 10.53 -3.53 -6.51
C ILE A 26 11.32 -3.03 -5.31
N ILE A 27 10.73 -2.19 -4.46
CA ILE A 27 11.41 -1.65 -3.27
C ILE A 27 11.70 -2.77 -2.27
N ALA A 28 10.79 -3.74 -2.11
CA ALA A 28 10.99 -4.87 -1.23
C ALA A 28 12.14 -5.76 -1.70
N VAL A 29 12.14 -6.17 -2.96
CA VAL A 29 13.20 -6.99 -3.56
C VAL A 29 14.54 -6.25 -3.51
N TYR A 30 14.57 -4.98 -3.90
CA TYR A 30 15.78 -4.16 -3.86
C TYR A 30 16.34 -4.04 -2.44
N SER A 31 15.49 -3.75 -1.46
CA SER A 31 15.92 -3.60 -0.06
C SER A 31 16.45 -4.91 0.51
N LEU A 32 15.83 -6.04 0.18
CA LEU A 32 16.28 -7.37 0.60
C LEU A 32 17.64 -7.74 -0.03
N LEU A 33 17.77 -7.60 -1.35
CA LEU A 33 19.02 -7.88 -2.07
C LEU A 33 20.17 -7.01 -1.56
N HIS A 34 19.92 -5.71 -1.41
CA HIS A 34 20.90 -4.77 -0.89
C HIS A 34 21.30 -5.13 0.56
N GLY A 35 20.34 -5.55 1.38
CA GLY A 35 20.59 -6.04 2.74
C GLY A 35 21.49 -7.27 2.78
N ILE A 36 21.21 -8.28 1.94
CA ILE A 36 22.01 -9.50 1.84
C ILE A 36 23.44 -9.19 1.39
N ILE A 37 23.62 -8.34 0.39
CA ILE A 37 24.94 -7.93 -0.10
C ILE A 37 25.73 -7.21 1.00
N ARG A 38 25.10 -6.34 1.78
CA ARG A 38 25.76 -5.63 2.88
C ARG A 38 26.10 -6.54 4.05
N LEU A 39 25.23 -7.50 4.36
CA LEU A 39 25.51 -8.50 5.39
C LEU A 39 26.71 -9.37 4.98
N ALA A 40 26.79 -9.76 3.70
CA ALA A 40 27.94 -10.50 3.17
C ALA A 40 29.25 -9.67 3.18
N LYS A 41 29.16 -8.33 3.18
CA LYS A 41 30.30 -7.41 3.31
C LYS A 41 30.72 -7.15 4.77
N GLY A 42 30.03 -7.71 5.76
CA GLY A 42 30.38 -7.60 7.18
C GLY A 42 29.82 -6.37 7.89
N ASP A 43 28.86 -5.66 7.29
CA ASP A 43 28.20 -4.52 7.93
C ASP A 43 27.38 -4.93 9.16
N SER A 44 27.21 -4.01 10.10
CA SER A 44 26.47 -4.31 11.34
C SER A 44 25.00 -4.66 11.06
N PRO A 45 24.49 -5.80 11.57
CA PRO A 45 23.11 -6.25 11.31
C PRO A 45 22.03 -5.24 11.74
N ARG A 46 22.28 -4.49 12.82
CA ARG A 46 21.37 -3.43 13.30
C ARG A 46 21.19 -2.31 12.30
N SER A 47 22.28 -1.84 11.68
CA SER A 47 22.22 -0.76 10.69
C SER A 47 21.46 -1.19 9.43
N ILE A 48 21.72 -2.41 8.96
CA ILE A 48 21.04 -3.00 7.80
C ILE A 48 19.54 -3.15 8.07
N GLN A 49 19.17 -3.68 9.24
CA GLN A 49 17.76 -3.89 9.59
C GLN A 49 16.98 -2.57 9.67
N GLN A 50 17.57 -1.53 10.29
CA GLN A 50 16.92 -0.23 10.39
C GLN A 50 16.71 0.41 9.02
N GLU A 51 17.69 0.29 8.13
CA GLU A 51 17.62 0.86 6.79
C GLU A 51 16.63 0.12 5.89
N ILE A 52 16.59 -1.22 5.97
CA ILE A 52 15.58 -2.03 5.28
C ILE A 52 14.18 -1.61 5.73
N ARG A 53 13.94 -1.47 7.04
CA ARG A 53 12.64 -1.01 7.57
C ARG A 53 12.26 0.37 7.06
N GLN A 54 13.19 1.32 7.03
CA GLN A 54 12.94 2.67 6.51
C GLN A 54 12.61 2.68 5.02
N ARG A 55 13.35 1.90 4.21
CA ARG A 55 13.11 1.81 2.76
C ARG A 55 11.79 1.11 2.46
N LEU A 56 11.51 0.00 3.12
CA LEU A 56 10.23 -0.71 3.01
C LEU A 56 9.07 0.18 3.42
N GLY A 57 9.15 0.87 4.56
CA GLY A 57 8.09 1.76 5.02
C GLY A 57 7.76 2.86 4.02
N ARG A 58 8.79 3.51 3.44
CA ARG A 58 8.59 4.52 2.38
C ARG A 58 8.00 3.93 1.11
N GLY A 59 8.45 2.75 0.70
CA GLY A 59 7.94 2.09 -0.50
C GLY A 59 6.50 1.60 -0.37
N ILE A 60 6.16 1.06 0.80
CA ILE A 60 4.80 0.64 1.12
C ILE A 60 3.86 1.86 1.15
N LEU A 61 4.25 2.96 1.79
CA LEU A 61 3.44 4.18 1.83
C LEU A 61 3.12 4.70 0.42
N LEU A 62 4.15 4.80 -0.44
CA LEU A 62 3.97 5.22 -1.82
C LEU A 62 3.09 4.25 -2.61
N GLY A 63 3.31 2.94 -2.46
CA GLY A 63 2.48 1.93 -3.11
C GLY A 63 1.03 1.98 -2.67
N LEU A 64 0.78 2.24 -1.39
CA LEU A 64 -0.57 2.41 -0.84
C LEU A 64 -1.29 3.64 -1.42
N GLU A 65 -0.59 4.75 -1.68
CA GLU A 65 -1.19 5.91 -2.36
C GLU A 65 -1.77 5.52 -3.73
N PHE A 66 -1.03 4.74 -4.52
CA PHE A 66 -1.51 4.22 -5.81
C PHE A 66 -2.63 3.19 -5.64
N LEU A 67 -2.48 2.25 -4.70
CA LEU A 67 -3.53 1.25 -4.46
C LEU A 67 -4.85 1.93 -4.08
N ILE A 68 -4.83 2.90 -3.16
CA ILE A 68 -6.02 3.68 -2.76
C ILE A 68 -6.66 4.35 -3.98
N ALA A 69 -5.86 4.95 -4.87
CA ALA A 69 -6.37 5.56 -6.10
C ALA A 69 -7.07 4.52 -7.00
N ALA A 70 -6.50 3.32 -7.15
CA ALA A 70 -7.13 2.24 -7.93
C ALA A 70 -8.49 1.81 -7.34
N ASP A 71 -8.64 1.80 -6.01
CA ASP A 71 -9.93 1.46 -5.38
C ASP A 71 -11.00 2.53 -5.61
N ILE A 72 -10.61 3.79 -5.51
CA ILE A 72 -11.53 4.90 -5.78
C ILE A 72 -12.07 4.75 -7.20
N ILE A 73 -11.22 4.41 -8.19
CA ILE A 73 -11.66 4.20 -9.57
C ILE A 73 -12.59 2.99 -9.67
N HIS A 74 -12.26 1.86 -9.03
CA HIS A 74 -13.13 0.68 -9.00
C HIS A 74 -14.50 0.96 -8.37
N THR A 75 -14.55 1.73 -7.29
CA THR A 75 -15.81 2.07 -6.61
C THR A 75 -16.69 3.01 -7.44
N VAL A 76 -16.09 3.93 -8.19
CA VAL A 76 -16.83 4.90 -9.02
C VAL A 76 -17.27 4.31 -10.37
N ALA A 77 -16.53 3.35 -10.91
CA ALA A 77 -16.81 2.74 -12.22
C ALA A 77 -18.00 1.77 -12.24
N VAL A 78 -18.53 1.38 -11.08
CA VAL A 78 -19.57 0.35 -10.95
C VAL A 78 -20.95 0.99 -10.77
N GLU A 79 -21.96 0.52 -11.52
CA GLU A 79 -23.36 0.89 -11.28
C GLU A 79 -23.85 0.31 -9.94
N LEU A 80 -24.26 1.18 -9.01
CA LEU A 80 -24.73 0.77 -7.68
C LEU A 80 -26.09 0.07 -7.78
N THR A 81 -26.08 -1.26 -7.73
CA THR A 81 -27.26 -2.09 -7.41
C THR A 81 -27.11 -2.71 -6.02
N PHE A 82 -28.21 -3.10 -5.35
CA PHE A 82 -28.13 -3.72 -4.01
C PHE A 82 -27.22 -4.95 -3.94
N SER A 83 -27.09 -5.72 -5.03
CA SER A 83 -26.21 -6.89 -5.09
C SER A 83 -24.75 -6.49 -5.27
N THR A 84 -24.46 -5.55 -6.18
CA THR A 84 -23.09 -5.08 -6.45
C THR A 84 -22.52 -4.26 -5.31
N VAL A 85 -23.35 -3.47 -4.62
CA VAL A 85 -22.95 -2.70 -3.42
C VAL A 85 -22.49 -3.62 -2.29
N GLY A 86 -23.12 -4.80 -2.13
CA GLY A 86 -22.70 -5.78 -1.13
C GLY A 86 -21.28 -6.30 -1.37
N VAL A 87 -20.95 -6.65 -2.62
CA VAL A 87 -19.60 -7.08 -3.01
C VAL A 87 -18.61 -5.92 -2.83
N LEU A 88 -18.97 -4.72 -3.26
CA LEU A 88 -18.12 -3.54 -3.14
C LEU A 88 -17.79 -3.23 -1.66
N ALA A 89 -18.80 -3.23 -0.79
CA ALA A 89 -18.62 -3.00 0.64
C ALA A 89 -17.70 -4.06 1.27
N LEU A 90 -17.81 -5.31 0.83
CA LEU A 90 -16.93 -6.39 1.30
C LEU A 90 -15.47 -6.18 0.85
N VAL A 91 -15.24 -5.82 -0.41
CA VAL A 91 -13.88 -5.56 -0.93
C VAL A 91 -13.24 -4.37 -0.21
N VAL A 92 -13.98 -3.27 -0.04
CA VAL A 92 -13.49 -2.08 0.69
C VAL A 92 -13.20 -2.42 2.16
N LEU A 93 -14.03 -3.25 2.81
CA LEU A 93 -13.81 -3.70 4.19
C LEU A 93 -12.55 -4.56 4.31
N ILE A 94 -12.36 -5.53 3.42
CA ILE A 94 -11.15 -6.36 3.36
C ILE A 94 -9.92 -5.48 3.17
N ARG A 95 -9.98 -4.52 2.23
CA ARG A 95 -8.84 -3.62 1.98
C ARG A 95 -8.52 -2.78 3.21
N THR A 96 -9.53 -2.15 3.81
CA THR A 96 -9.34 -1.31 4.99
C THR A 96 -8.71 -2.13 6.12
N PHE A 97 -9.20 -3.36 6.35
CA PHE A 97 -8.66 -4.24 7.37
C PHE A 97 -7.21 -4.65 7.09
N LEU A 98 -6.90 -5.11 5.88
CA LEU A 98 -5.54 -5.54 5.52
C LEU A 98 -4.53 -4.39 5.55
N SER A 99 -4.87 -3.25 4.96
CA SER A 99 -4.02 -2.05 5.01
C SER A 99 -3.78 -1.60 6.46
N PHE A 100 -4.83 -1.61 7.28
CA PHE A 100 -4.74 -1.26 8.70
C PHE A 100 -3.85 -2.23 9.50
N THR A 101 -4.03 -3.54 9.32
CA THR A 101 -3.21 -4.55 10.01
C THR A 101 -1.73 -4.43 9.62
N LEU A 102 -1.43 -4.24 8.34
CA LEU A 102 -0.06 -4.05 7.85
C LEU A 102 0.59 -2.80 8.45
N GLU A 103 -0.13 -1.69 8.52
CA GLU A 103 0.40 -0.45 9.09
C GLU A 103 0.70 -0.58 10.60
N VAL A 104 -0.16 -1.27 11.34
CA VAL A 104 0.03 -1.58 12.76
C VAL A 104 1.23 -2.51 12.97
N GLU A 105 1.38 -3.56 12.15
CA GLU A 105 2.51 -4.48 12.23
C GLU A 105 3.84 -3.79 11.91
N LEU A 106 3.86 -2.93 10.88
CA LEU A 106 5.07 -2.20 10.47
C LEU A 106 5.50 -1.15 11.50
N THR A 107 4.53 -0.45 12.10
CA THR A 107 4.77 0.68 13.02
C THR A 107 4.88 0.24 14.47
N GLY A 108 4.31 -0.92 14.82
CA GLY A 108 4.19 -1.41 16.20
C GLY A 108 3.36 -0.50 17.11
N LYS A 109 2.62 0.45 16.53
CA LYS A 109 1.79 1.44 17.21
C LYS A 109 0.44 1.49 16.52
N TRP A 110 -0.62 1.63 17.30
CA TRP A 110 -1.95 1.83 16.73
C TRP A 110 -2.04 3.22 16.10
N PRO A 111 -2.74 3.40 14.96
CA PRO A 111 -2.80 4.67 14.25
C PRO A 111 -3.40 5.82 15.09
N TRP A 112 -4.22 5.52 16.10
CA TRP A 112 -4.73 6.53 17.04
C TRP A 112 -3.77 6.90 18.17
N GLN A 113 -2.54 6.35 18.20
CA GLN A 113 -1.52 6.71 19.19
C GLN A 113 -0.63 7.88 18.73
N LEU A 114 -1.10 8.75 17.83
CA LEU A 114 -0.37 9.97 17.46
C LEU A 114 -0.08 10.82 18.71
N ARG A 115 1.22 10.85 19.04
CA ARG A 115 1.97 11.72 19.97
C ARG A 115 1.14 12.79 20.68
N ARG A 116 0.68 12.47 21.88
CA ARG A 116 0.35 13.45 22.92
C ARG A 116 1.63 13.78 23.69
N SER A 117 2.48 14.65 23.15
CA SER A 117 3.54 15.31 23.91
C SER A 117 4.26 16.35 23.06
N GLU A 118 3.79 17.59 23.06
CA GLU A 118 4.62 18.80 23.22
C GLU A 118 3.73 19.83 23.93
N THR A 119 3.80 19.84 25.27
CA THR A 119 3.40 20.98 26.09
C THR A 119 4.28 22.17 25.70
N PRO A 120 3.71 23.29 25.21
CA PRO A 120 4.43 24.55 25.16
C PRO A 120 4.56 25.06 26.60
N GLU A 121 5.78 25.32 27.06
CA GLU A 121 6.04 26.14 28.26
C GLU A 121 5.66 27.60 28.01
#